data_AF-A0A2V3UN35-F1
#
_entry.id   AF-A0A2V3UN35-F1
#
_cell.length_a   1.000
_cell.length_b   1.000
_cell.length_c   1.000
_cell.angle_alpha   90.00
_cell.angle_beta   90.00
_cell.angle_gamma   90.00
#
_symmetry.space_group_name_H-M   'P 1'
#
loop_
_entity.id
_entity.type
_entity.pdbx_description
1 polymer ?
#
loop_
_entity_poly.entity_id
_entity_poly.type
_entity_poly.pdbx_seq_one_letter_code
_entity_poly.pdbx_strand_id
1 'polypeptide(L)'
;MQAAIGLPLSAYAEAIFPADREEFFTNIGRVFEHGGSFVVEYRVCSAANGVRWVLARGHYERDDNTGNVIGRGIVVDITESKLNWQAENHAFFFLQKNESPLDRLATCALQARHAVDKMAGHDRTALRVAADALLWAVGRALAKRSRF
;
A
#
# COMPACT_ATOMS: atom_id res chain seq x y z
N MET A 1 15.68 -22.33 0.01
CA MET A 1 15.80 -20.92 0.46
C MET A 1 15.30 -20.01 -0.67
N GLN A 2 13.98 -19.97 -0.90
CA GLN A 2 13.34 -19.31 -2.06
C GLN A 2 12.83 -17.89 -1.75
N ALA A 3 12.78 -17.52 -0.46
CA ALA A 3 12.20 -16.24 -0.02
C ALA A 3 13.05 -15.00 -0.38
N ALA A 4 14.35 -15.15 -0.64
CA ALA A 4 15.24 -14.02 -0.92
C ALA A 4 15.21 -13.53 -2.39
N ILE A 5 14.78 -14.40 -3.33
CA ILE A 5 14.74 -14.10 -4.78
C ILE A 5 13.35 -13.57 -5.20
N GLY A 6 12.33 -13.78 -4.36
CA GLY A 6 10.93 -13.56 -4.71
C GLY A 6 10.38 -14.69 -5.57
N LEU A 7 9.07 -14.67 -5.79
CA LEU A 7 8.38 -15.57 -6.73
C LEU A 7 7.64 -14.71 -7.75
N PRO A 8 7.48 -15.20 -9.00
CA PRO A 8 6.63 -14.52 -9.96
C PRO A 8 5.20 -14.43 -9.42
N LEU A 9 4.49 -13.37 -9.78
CA LEU A 9 3.13 -13.12 -9.32
C LEU A 9 2.18 -14.28 -9.66
N SER A 10 2.40 -14.94 -10.80
CA SER A 10 1.65 -16.12 -11.22
C SER A 10 1.75 -17.28 -10.21
N ALA A 11 2.95 -17.56 -9.69
CA ALA A 11 3.14 -18.61 -8.69
C ALA A 11 2.44 -18.28 -7.36
N TYR A 12 2.38 -16.99 -6.99
CA TYR A 12 1.57 -16.56 -5.85
C TYR A 12 0.07 -16.73 -6.12
N ALA A 13 -0.40 -16.39 -7.32
CA ALA A 13 -1.80 -16.47 -7.69
C ALA A 13 -2.33 -17.92 -7.77
N GLU A 14 -1.47 -18.89 -8.13
CA GLU A 14 -1.82 -20.31 -8.14
C GLU A 14 -2.18 -20.83 -6.73
N ALA A 15 -1.50 -20.31 -5.71
CA ALA A 15 -1.78 -20.68 -4.31
C ALA A 15 -3.12 -20.12 -3.80
N ILE A 16 -3.69 -19.10 -4.46
CA ILE A 16 -4.95 -18.47 -4.06
C ILE A 16 -6.12 -19.42 -4.31
N PHE A 17 -7.04 -19.47 -3.34
CA PHE A 17 -8.25 -20.26 -3.42
C PHE A 17 -9.08 -19.85 -4.65
N PRO A 18 -9.60 -20.80 -5.45
CA PRO A 18 -10.19 -20.49 -6.76
C PRO A 18 -11.27 -19.39 -6.76
N ALA A 19 -12.11 -19.33 -5.72
CA ALA A 19 -13.16 -18.32 -5.61
C ALA A 19 -12.64 -16.88 -5.38
N ASP A 20 -11.41 -16.73 -4.88
CA ASP A 20 -10.81 -15.42 -4.57
C ASP A 20 -9.93 -14.90 -5.72
N ARG A 21 -9.66 -15.74 -6.74
CA ARG A 21 -8.70 -15.42 -7.82
C ARG A 21 -9.18 -14.28 -8.72
N GLU A 22 -10.46 -14.28 -9.08
CA GLU A 22 -11.02 -13.24 -9.97
C GLU A 22 -10.84 -11.86 -9.33
N GLU A 23 -11.29 -11.71 -8.08
CA GLU A 23 -11.16 -10.47 -7.31
C GLU A 23 -9.68 -10.08 -7.08
N PHE A 24 -8.81 -11.07 -6.82
CA PHE A 24 -7.37 -10.83 -6.71
C PHE A 24 -6.80 -10.22 -7.98
N PHE A 25 -7.08 -10.81 -9.15
CA PHE A 25 -6.55 -10.32 -10.42
C PHE A 25 -7.12 -8.96 -10.81
N THR A 26 -8.42 -8.73 -10.59
CA THR A 26 -9.06 -7.44 -10.83
C THR A 26 -8.40 -6.33 -10.00
N ASN A 27 -8.08 -6.61 -8.75
CA ASN A 27 -7.48 -5.63 -7.85
C ASN A 27 -5.99 -5.43 -8.14
N ILE A 28 -5.21 -6.51 -8.26
CA ILE A 28 -3.76 -6.41 -8.40
C ILE A 28 -3.32 -5.77 -9.73
N GLY A 29 -4.13 -5.89 -10.79
CA GLY A 29 -3.88 -5.22 -12.07
C GLY A 29 -3.68 -3.70 -11.91
N ARG A 30 -4.48 -3.06 -11.04
CA ARG A 30 -4.37 -1.61 -10.77
C ARG A 30 -3.07 -1.23 -10.08
N VAL A 31 -2.57 -2.09 -9.19
CA VAL A 31 -1.31 -1.87 -8.48
C VAL A 31 -0.11 -2.22 -9.36
N PHE A 32 -0.26 -3.17 -10.27
CA PHE A 32 0.76 -3.52 -11.25
C PHE A 32 0.97 -2.41 -12.29
N GLU A 33 -0.09 -1.74 -12.74
CA GLU A 33 0.04 -0.63 -13.70
C GLU A 33 0.70 0.60 -13.07
N HIS A 34 0.29 0.98 -11.87
CA HIS A 34 0.65 2.26 -11.28
C HIS A 34 1.64 2.19 -10.12
N GLY A 35 1.98 1.00 -9.61
CA GLY A 35 2.61 0.85 -8.30
C GLY A 35 1.65 1.22 -7.16
N GLY A 36 2.06 0.98 -5.91
CA GLY A 36 1.27 1.36 -4.74
C GLY A 36 1.26 0.33 -3.63
N SER A 37 0.63 0.68 -2.51
CA SER A 37 0.52 -0.20 -1.34
C SER A 37 -0.74 -1.04 -1.39
N PHE A 38 -0.64 -2.28 -0.90
CA PHE A 38 -1.76 -3.19 -0.79
C PHE A 38 -1.82 -3.77 0.62
N VAL A 39 -3.05 -3.98 1.08
CA VAL A 39 -3.40 -4.79 2.24
C VAL A 39 -4.55 -5.67 1.78
N VAL A 40 -4.34 -6.98 1.78
CA VAL A 40 -5.34 -7.93 1.32
C VAL A 40 -5.46 -9.10 2.29
N GLU A 41 -6.68 -9.51 2.56
CA GLU A 41 -6.99 -10.80 3.16
C GLU A 41 -7.62 -11.72 2.11
N TYR A 42 -7.03 -12.89 1.89
CA TYR A 42 -7.54 -13.90 0.96
C TYR A 42 -7.24 -15.31 1.44
N ARG A 43 -7.89 -16.29 0.81
CA ARG A 43 -7.66 -17.70 1.14
C ARG A 43 -6.61 -18.31 0.23
N VAL A 44 -5.78 -19.19 0.79
CA VAL A 44 -4.83 -20.01 0.04
C VAL A 44 -5.07 -21.50 0.25
N CYS A 45 -4.80 -22.28 -0.79
CA CYS A 45 -4.77 -23.74 -0.73
C CYS A 45 -3.41 -24.18 -0.15
N SER A 46 -3.40 -24.73 1.07
CA SER A 46 -2.19 -25.31 1.65
C SER A 46 -1.97 -26.74 1.16
N ALA A 47 -0.73 -27.09 0.83
CA ALA A 47 -0.33 -28.45 0.45
C ALA A 47 -0.58 -29.51 1.56
N ALA A 48 -0.77 -29.07 2.80
CA ALA A 48 -1.01 -29.93 3.96
C ALA A 48 -2.51 -30.09 4.31
N ASN A 49 -3.41 -29.89 3.34
CA ASN A 49 -4.86 -30.15 3.39
C ASN A 49 -5.74 -29.16 4.16
N GLY A 50 -5.66 -27.86 3.82
CA GLY A 50 -6.65 -26.91 4.32
C GLY A 50 -6.66 -25.58 3.59
N VAL A 51 -7.79 -24.90 3.72
CA VAL A 51 -7.95 -23.49 3.37
C VAL A 51 -7.35 -22.68 4.52
N ARG A 52 -6.40 -21.80 4.22
CA ARG A 52 -5.83 -20.87 5.19
C ARG A 52 -6.18 -19.44 4.81
N TRP A 53 -6.49 -18.61 5.80
CA TRP A 53 -6.60 -17.18 5.59
C TRP A 53 -5.23 -16.54 5.74
N VAL A 54 -4.87 -15.69 4.78
CA VAL A 54 -3.62 -14.94 4.83
C VAL A 54 -3.91 -13.45 4.72
N LEU A 55 -3.20 -12.66 5.51
CA LEU A 55 -3.05 -11.23 5.35
C LEU A 55 -1.76 -10.96 4.60
N ALA A 56 -1.85 -10.45 3.37
CA ALA A 56 -0.70 -9.95 2.64
C ALA A 56 -0.70 -8.41 2.70
N ARG A 57 0.45 -7.84 3.08
CA ARG A 57 0.66 -6.39 3.08
C ARG A 57 1.98 -6.06 2.43
N GLY A 58 1.96 -5.11 1.51
CA GLY A 58 3.18 -4.71 0.82
C GLY A 58 3.01 -3.49 -0.06
N HIS A 59 4.01 -3.28 -0.90
CA HIS A 59 4.00 -2.29 -1.97
C HIS A 59 4.52 -2.90 -3.27
N TYR A 60 4.08 -2.36 -4.40
CA TYR A 60 4.70 -2.58 -5.70
C TYR A 60 5.43 -1.31 -6.15
N GLU A 61 6.67 -1.47 -6.57
CA GLU A 61 7.52 -0.44 -7.14
C GLU A 61 7.83 -0.78 -8.60
N ARG A 62 7.75 0.22 -9.48
CA ARG A 62 8.27 0.10 -10.85
C ARG A 62 9.73 0.50 -10.84
N ASP A 63 10.59 -0.35 -11.38
CA ASP A 63 11.99 -0.05 -11.65
C ASP A 63 12.05 0.84 -12.90
N ASP A 64 12.57 2.05 -12.76
CA ASP A 64 12.64 3.03 -13.85
C ASP A 64 13.63 2.65 -14.96
N ASN A 65 14.60 1.78 -14.68
CA ASN A 65 15.61 1.34 -15.65
C ASN A 65 15.14 0.11 -16.43
N THR A 66 14.45 -0.82 -15.77
CA THR A 66 14.03 -2.09 -16.39
C THR A 66 12.54 -2.12 -16.77
N GLY A 67 11.75 -1.18 -16.25
CA GLY A 67 10.29 -1.14 -16.40
C GLY A 67 9.55 -2.22 -15.58
N ASN A 68 10.28 -3.10 -14.91
CA ASN A 68 9.73 -4.21 -14.14
C ASN A 68 9.03 -3.71 -12.87
N VAL A 69 7.96 -4.41 -12.47
CA VAL A 69 7.23 -4.09 -11.25
C VAL A 69 7.54 -5.16 -10.20
N ILE A 70 8.13 -4.72 -9.08
CA ILE A 70 8.56 -5.61 -8.00
C ILE A 70 7.67 -5.36 -6.78
N GLY A 71 7.02 -6.43 -6.31
CA GLY A 71 6.27 -6.43 -5.06
C GLY A 71 7.17 -6.77 -3.87
N ARG A 72 7.10 -5.99 -2.79
CA ARG A 72 7.74 -6.30 -1.51
C ARG A 72 6.73 -6.22 -0.39
N GLY A 73 6.74 -7.20 0.51
CA GLY A 73 5.77 -7.24 1.58
C GLY A 73 5.94 -8.41 2.52
N ILE A 74 4.96 -8.55 3.40
CA ILE A 74 4.82 -9.65 4.36
C ILE A 74 3.53 -10.41 4.06
N VAL A 75 3.54 -11.70 4.37
CA VAL A 75 2.37 -12.57 4.34
C VAL A 75 2.27 -13.19 5.73
N VAL A 76 1.11 -13.04 6.36
CA VAL A 76 0.84 -13.52 7.72
C VAL A 76 -0.34 -14.48 7.65
N ASP A 77 -0.19 -15.68 8.24
CA ASP A 77 -1.31 -16.61 8.42
C ASP A 77 -2.24 -16.05 9.51
N ILE A 78 -3.49 -15.77 9.16
CA ILE A 78 -4.52 -15.21 10.06
C ILE A 78 -5.69 -16.19 10.26
N THR A 79 -5.48 -17.48 9.95
CA THR A 79 -6.53 -18.50 9.99
C THR A 79 -7.18 -18.60 11.37
N GLU A 80 -6.38 -18.63 12.44
CA GLU A 80 -6.89 -18.69 13.82
C GLU A 80 -7.73 -17.46 14.18
N SER A 81 -7.30 -16.27 13.77
CA SER A 81 -8.03 -15.01 13.98
C SER A 81 -9.40 -15.01 13.30
N LYS A 82 -9.50 -15.53 12.07
CA LYS A 82 -10.78 -15.64 11.33
C LYS A 82 -11.73 -16.70 11.89
N LEU A 83 -11.22 -17.72 12.57
CA LEU A 83 -12.06 -18.73 13.23
C LEU A 83 -12.67 -18.19 14.54
N ASN A 84 -11.94 -17.32 15.24
CA ASN A 84 -12.35 -16.80 16.54
C ASN A 84 -13.27 -15.56 16.44
N TRP A 85 -13.16 -14.80 15.36
CA TRP A 85 -13.96 -13.61 15.11
C TRP A 85 -14.93 -13.93 13.98
N GLN A 86 -16.24 -13.61 14.11
CA GLN A 86 -17.23 -13.75 13.02
C GLN A 86 -17.00 -12.70 11.91
N ALA A 87 -15.75 -12.55 11.47
CA ALA A 87 -15.36 -11.69 10.38
C ALA A 87 -15.93 -12.27 9.08
N GLU A 88 -16.46 -11.40 8.24
CA GLU A 88 -17.02 -11.76 6.95
C GLU A 88 -16.04 -12.65 6.16
N ASN A 89 -16.55 -13.78 5.66
CA ASN A 89 -15.81 -14.79 4.88
C ASN A 89 -15.57 -14.34 3.44
N HIS A 90 -15.42 -13.04 3.22
CA HIS A 90 -15.14 -12.48 1.91
C HIS A 90 -13.70 -12.01 1.84
N ALA A 91 -13.10 -12.13 0.65
CA ALA A 91 -11.78 -11.58 0.44
C ALA A 91 -11.87 -10.06 0.60
N PHE A 92 -10.92 -9.48 1.33
CA PHE A 92 -10.87 -8.05 1.58
C PHE A 92 -9.65 -7.50 0.87
N PHE A 93 -9.87 -6.73 -0.19
CA PHE A 93 -8.80 -6.08 -0.95
C PHE A 93 -8.80 -4.59 -0.69
N PHE A 94 -7.89 -4.13 0.17
CA PHE A 94 -7.62 -2.71 0.33
C PHE A 94 -6.35 -2.34 -0.43
N LEU A 95 -6.56 -1.76 -1.60
CA LEU A 95 -5.49 -1.13 -2.34
C LEU A 95 -5.44 0.33 -1.93
N GLN A 96 -4.38 0.73 -1.22
CA GLN A 96 -4.08 2.14 -1.14
C GLN A 96 -3.60 2.57 -2.51
N LYS A 97 -4.54 3.15 -3.27
CA LYS A 97 -4.26 3.85 -4.52
C LYS A 97 -3.05 4.73 -4.27
N ASN A 98 -2.04 4.58 -5.13
CA ASN A 98 -0.78 5.29 -5.09
C ASN A 98 -1.03 6.76 -4.72
N GLU A 99 -0.77 7.11 -3.46
CA GLU A 99 -0.77 8.50 -3.02
C GLU A 99 0.32 9.12 -3.89
N SER A 100 -0.05 9.99 -4.83
CA SER A 100 0.92 10.49 -5.80
C SER A 100 2.09 11.12 -5.02
N PRO A 101 3.28 11.25 -5.61
CA PRO A 101 4.37 11.97 -4.96
C PRO A 101 3.93 13.33 -4.41
N LEU A 102 2.97 13.98 -5.07
CA LEU A 102 2.38 15.25 -4.65
C LEU A 102 1.41 15.12 -3.46
N ASP A 103 0.58 14.08 -3.42
CA ASP A 103 -0.30 13.82 -2.28
C ASP A 103 0.53 13.40 -1.04
N ARG A 104 1.56 12.56 -1.23
CA ARG A 104 2.54 12.24 -0.17
C ARG A 104 3.25 13.48 0.36
N LEU A 105 3.68 14.37 -0.53
CA LEU A 105 4.31 15.63 -0.14
C LEU A 105 3.35 16.51 0.65
N ALA A 106 2.05 16.50 0.33
CA ALA A 106 1.02 17.19 1.12
C ALA A 106 0.92 16.62 2.53
N THR A 107 0.85 15.30 2.64
CA THR A 107 0.82 14.59 3.94
C THR A 107 2.06 14.92 4.78
N CYS A 108 3.27 14.83 4.20
CA CYS A 108 4.50 15.20 4.88
C CYS A 108 4.54 16.67 5.31
N ALA A 109 4.09 17.59 4.45
CA ALA A 109 4.04 19.03 4.76
C ALA A 109 3.09 19.33 5.93
N LEU A 110 1.93 18.66 5.99
CA LEU A 110 0.98 18.77 7.10
C LEU A 110 1.60 18.25 8.41
N GLN A 111 2.28 17.10 8.37
CA GLN A 111 2.96 16.54 9.53
C GLN A 111 4.09 17.44 10.03
N ALA A 112 4.92 17.97 9.12
CA ALA A 112 5.98 18.92 9.45
C ALA A 112 5.42 20.19 10.10
N ARG A 113 4.34 20.76 9.55
CA ARG A 113 3.70 21.95 10.11
C ARG A 113 3.18 21.73 11.53
N HIS A 114 2.52 20.59 11.76
CA HIS A 114 2.02 20.20 13.07
C HIS A 114 3.16 19.95 14.09
N ALA A 115 4.28 19.37 13.67
CA ALA A 115 5.46 19.23 14.51
C ALA A 115 6.02 20.60 14.93
N VAL A 116 6.14 21.54 13.98
CA VAL A 116 6.60 22.91 14.26
C VAL A 116 5.68 23.65 15.24
N ASP A 117 4.37 23.41 15.20
CA ASP A 117 3.44 24.02 16.17
C ASP A 117 3.66 23.55 17.61
N LYS A 118 4.27 22.38 17.80
CA LYS A 118 4.60 21.84 19.12
C LYS A 118 6.00 22.24 19.60
N MET A 119 6.81 22.85 18.75
CA MET A 119 8.17 23.29 19.12
C MET A 119 8.14 24.57 19.96
N ALA A 120 9.14 24.70 20.82
CA ALA A 120 9.51 25.96 21.47
C ALA A 120 10.90 26.39 20.98
N GLY A 121 11.21 27.69 21.07
CA GLY A 121 12.50 28.24 20.66
C GLY A 121 12.44 29.15 19.44
N HIS A 122 13.58 29.78 19.16
CA HIS A 122 13.71 30.88 18.20
C HIS A 122 13.49 30.43 16.74
N ASP A 123 13.86 29.19 16.39
CA ASP A 123 13.74 28.68 15.02
C ASP A 123 12.31 28.34 14.60
N ARG A 124 11.38 28.26 15.57
CA ARG A 124 9.97 27.89 15.31
C ARG A 124 9.33 28.79 14.26
N THR A 125 9.56 30.10 14.36
CA THR A 125 8.94 31.08 13.44
C THR A 125 9.43 30.86 12.01
N ALA A 126 10.73 30.66 11.81
CA ALA A 126 11.31 30.42 10.50
C ALA A 126 10.83 29.07 9.90
N LEU A 127 10.84 28.01 10.70
CA LEU A 127 10.36 26.68 10.27
C LEU A 127 8.86 26.69 9.93
N ARG A 128 8.08 27.47 10.67
CA ARG A 128 6.65 27.63 10.39
C ARG A 128 6.42 28.30 9.04
N VAL A 129 7.13 29.39 8.75
CA VAL A 129 7.05 30.08 7.46
C VAL A 129 7.42 29.14 6.30
N ALA A 130 8.47 28.33 6.46
CA ALA A 130 8.88 27.36 5.45
C ALA A 130 7.82 26.26 5.22
N ALA A 131 7.24 25.71 6.30
CA ALA A 131 6.18 24.71 6.21
C ALA A 131 4.90 25.28 5.58
N ASP A 132 4.50 26.50 5.95
CA ASP A 132 3.34 27.19 5.37
C ASP A 132 3.56 27.44 3.86
N ALA A 133 4.77 27.84 3.45
CA ALA A 133 5.12 28.04 2.04
C ALA A 133 5.08 26.73 1.24
N LEU A 134 5.58 25.63 1.81
CA LEU A 134 5.51 24.30 1.19
C LEU A 134 4.06 23.83 1.02
N LEU A 135 3.24 23.95 2.07
CA LEU A 135 1.80 23.63 2.02
C LEU A 135 1.10 24.42 0.91
N TRP A 136 1.39 25.70 0.79
CA TRP A 136 0.81 26.54 -0.25
C TRP A 136 1.24 26.12 -1.66
N ALA A 137 2.53 25.83 -1.86
CA ALA A 137 3.05 25.36 -3.15
C ALA A 137 2.42 24.01 -3.56
N VAL A 138 2.32 23.07 -2.62
CA VAL A 138 1.67 21.77 -2.83
C VAL A 138 0.20 21.93 -3.14
N GLY A 139 -0.53 22.77 -2.40
CA GLY A 139 -1.95 23.06 -2.65
C GLY A 139 -2.21 23.59 -4.06
N ARG A 140 -1.36 24.49 -4.57
CA ARG A 140 -1.46 24.97 -5.96
C ARG A 140 -1.19 23.88 -6.98
N ALA A 141 -0.19 23.04 -6.76
CA ALA A 141 0.11 21.93 -7.66
C ALA A 141 -1.04 20.92 -7.69
N LEU A 142 -1.68 20.64 -6.54
CA LEU A 142 -2.86 19.78 -6.46
C LEU A 142 -4.04 20.39 -7.22
N ALA A 143 -4.31 21.70 -7.04
CA ALA A 143 -5.38 22.41 -7.74
C ALA A 143 -5.21 22.45 -9.26
N LYS A 144 -3.97 22.46 -9.77
CA LYS A 144 -3.68 22.34 -11.20
C LYS A 144 -3.98 20.95 -11.75
N ARG A 145 -3.80 19.91 -10.92
CA ARG A 145 -4.07 18.50 -11.29
C ARG A 145 -5.55 18.21 -11.43
N SER A 146 -6.42 18.82 -10.61
CA SER A 146 -7.88 18.60 -10.63
C SER A 146 -8.64 19.33 -11.74
N ARG A 147 -7.93 20.05 -12.63
CA ARG A 147 -8.50 20.77 -13.78
C ARG A 147 -8.38 20.02 -15.12
N PHE A 148 -7.92 18.77 -15.11
CA PHE A 148 -7.83 17.88 -16.28
C PHE A 148 -8.42 16.52 -15.94
#